data_AF-A0A2E2WTY1-F1
#
_entry.id   AF-A0A2E2WTY1-F1
#
_cell.length_a   1.000
_cell.length_b   1.000
_cell.length_c   1.000
_cell.angle_alpha   90.00
_cell.angle_beta   90.00
_cell.angle_gamma   90.00
#
_symmetry.space_group_name_H-M   'P 1'
#
loop_
_entity.id
_entity.type
_entity.pdbx_description
1 polymer ?
#
loop_
_entity_poly.entity_id
_entity_poly.type
_entity_poly.pdbx_seq_one_letter_code
_entity_poly.pdbx_strand_id
1 'polypeptide(L)'
;MYRYIIFSIFLNTTAYSSSYYNNFYSDFHNSTKTFTDNADMHEKSFREKEEVNLPWINALVRIPLGNGEIYRGTMNDLRGNEDFPKGKFKTIIYMHGCAGHWPGTAKRIDFYAKNGYAVIAPPSMARKKYAQSCDTSIPRGGLYRSVLKIRQIDAENTILRAKELDWTDNRNIFLVGLSEGGITAATYYPKNVDSSVNGRVIEGWTCNAGWEEYKGLNTPYNEPVLSLVAKYDPWFQAEYLKGHCGQFMNSNPLNKSLIVDDGTQLSKGHGLMHDSEIKKITLEFLKRISK
;
A
#
# COMPACT_ATOMS: atom_id res chain seq x y z
N MET A 1 34.62 -7.48 49.60
CA MET A 1 34.26 -8.11 48.32
C MET A 1 32.83 -7.68 47.98
N TYR A 2 32.65 -6.57 47.25
CA TYR A 2 31.34 -6.11 46.78
C TYR A 2 31.43 -5.84 45.28
N ARG A 3 30.80 -6.71 44.48
CA ARG A 3 30.65 -6.56 43.04
C ARG A 3 29.41 -5.69 42.80
N TYR A 4 29.59 -4.47 42.30
CA TYR A 4 28.51 -3.70 41.72
C TYR A 4 28.26 -4.22 40.29
N ILE A 5 27.06 -4.79 40.09
CA ILE A 5 26.55 -5.14 38.77
C ILE A 5 25.91 -3.87 38.20
N ILE A 6 26.54 -3.30 37.16
CA ILE A 6 25.95 -2.21 36.38
C ILE A 6 24.96 -2.84 35.39
N PHE A 7 23.68 -2.60 35.58
CA PHE A 7 22.64 -2.89 34.59
C PHE A 7 22.65 -1.76 33.55
N SER A 8 23.23 -2.02 32.37
CA SER A 8 23.07 -1.13 31.22
C SER A 8 21.69 -1.37 30.60
N ILE A 9 20.76 -0.45 30.89
CA ILE A 9 19.45 -0.41 30.21
C ILE A 9 19.67 0.23 28.83
N PHE A 10 19.65 -0.57 27.77
CA PHE A 10 19.56 -0.06 26.40
C PHE A 10 18.12 0.32 26.09
N LEU A 11 17.77 1.59 26.30
CA LEU A 11 16.56 2.19 25.75
C LEU A 11 16.88 2.76 24.37
N ASN A 12 16.79 1.92 23.33
CA ASN A 12 16.76 2.39 21.95
C ASN A 12 15.33 2.29 21.41
N THR A 13 14.53 3.31 21.70
CA THR A 13 13.34 3.63 20.91
C THR A 13 13.47 5.06 20.44
N THR A 14 13.89 5.26 19.18
CA THR A 14 13.66 6.53 18.48
C THR A 14 12.16 6.65 18.22
N ALA A 15 11.42 7.02 19.26
CA ALA A 15 10.04 7.44 19.13
C ALA A 15 10.04 8.79 18.41
N TYR A 16 9.80 8.77 17.09
CA TYR A 16 9.53 10.00 16.37
C TYR A 16 8.30 10.67 16.98
N SER A 17 8.36 11.99 17.15
CA SER A 17 7.25 12.77 17.66
C SER A 17 6.02 12.60 16.77
N SER A 18 4.83 12.66 17.38
CA SER A 18 3.55 12.68 16.66
C SER A 18 3.51 13.71 15.52
N SER A 19 4.28 14.81 15.63
CA SER A 19 4.40 15.85 14.60
C SER A 19 4.96 15.33 13.27
N TYR A 20 5.88 14.35 13.27
CA TYR A 20 6.40 13.75 12.02
C TYR A 20 5.28 13.07 11.23
N TYR A 21 4.41 12.35 11.93
CA TYR A 21 3.31 11.61 11.30
C TYR A 21 2.16 12.51 10.83
N ASN A 22 2.10 13.76 11.30
CA ASN A 22 0.98 14.66 11.00
C ASN A 22 1.29 15.67 9.87
N ASN A 23 2.54 16.11 9.72
CA ASN A 23 2.86 17.24 8.84
C ASN A 23 3.26 16.85 7.40
N PHE A 24 3.83 15.65 7.20
CA PHE A 24 4.42 15.29 5.91
C PHE A 24 3.42 14.74 4.87
N TYR A 25 2.21 14.38 5.32
CA TYR A 25 1.23 13.66 4.50
C TYR A 25 0.02 14.51 4.11
N SER A 26 -0.07 15.74 4.64
CA SER A 26 -1.21 16.63 4.42
C SER A 26 -1.43 16.93 2.95
N ASP A 27 -0.38 17.05 2.15
CA ASP A 27 -0.46 17.60 0.79
C ASP A 27 -1.09 16.62 -0.22
N PHE A 28 -1.16 15.34 0.14
CA PHE A 28 -1.75 14.28 -0.68
C PHE A 28 -2.90 13.57 0.03
N HIS A 29 -3.66 14.33 0.81
CA HIS A 29 -4.84 13.87 1.53
C HIS A 29 -6.12 14.48 0.92
N ASN A 30 -7.24 13.76 1.05
CA ASN A 30 -8.55 14.17 0.52
C ASN A 30 -8.96 15.57 1.02
N SER A 31 -8.66 15.90 2.28
CA SER A 31 -9.04 17.18 2.90
C SER A 31 -8.29 18.41 2.37
N THR A 32 -7.19 18.23 1.64
CA THR A 32 -6.38 19.35 1.09
C THR A 32 -6.40 19.38 -0.43
N LYS A 33 -6.91 18.31 -1.06
CA LYS A 33 -6.94 18.17 -2.51
C LYS A 33 -8.11 18.95 -3.09
N THR A 34 -7.81 19.86 -4.01
CA THR A 34 -8.82 20.33 -4.97
C THR A 34 -9.02 19.25 -6.03
N PHE A 35 -10.20 18.64 -6.03
CA PHE A 35 -10.59 17.62 -7.00
C PHE A 35 -11.03 18.24 -8.32
N THR A 36 -10.73 17.54 -9.40
CA THR A 36 -11.27 17.84 -10.72
C THR A 36 -12.74 17.46 -10.76
N ASP A 37 -13.58 18.30 -11.37
CA ASP A 37 -14.99 17.96 -11.58
C ASP A 37 -15.11 16.70 -12.46
N ASN A 38 -16.10 15.86 -12.17
CA ASN A 38 -16.34 14.64 -12.91
C ASN A 38 -16.56 14.89 -14.42
N ALA A 39 -17.15 16.02 -14.81
CA ALA A 39 -17.37 16.41 -16.20
C ALA A 39 -16.06 16.74 -16.95
N ASP A 40 -15.03 17.18 -16.23
CA ASP A 40 -13.72 17.54 -16.77
C ASP A 40 -12.73 16.36 -16.76
N MET A 41 -13.15 15.21 -16.24
CA MET A 41 -12.34 14.01 -16.24
C MET A 41 -12.46 13.26 -17.57
N HIS A 42 -11.38 13.23 -18.33
CA HIS A 42 -11.30 12.54 -19.61
C HIS A 42 -10.30 11.40 -19.56
N GLU A 43 -10.71 10.16 -19.88
CA GLU A 43 -9.81 9.00 -19.77
C GLU A 43 -8.52 9.11 -20.59
N LYS A 44 -8.57 9.83 -21.71
CA LYS A 44 -7.39 10.10 -22.56
C LYS A 44 -6.26 10.77 -21.77
N SER A 45 -6.57 11.54 -20.73
CA SER A 45 -5.57 12.24 -19.93
C SER A 45 -4.94 11.37 -18.83
N PHE A 46 -5.49 10.18 -18.54
CA PHE A 46 -5.00 9.38 -17.39
C PHE A 46 -3.58 8.86 -17.60
N ARG A 47 -3.16 8.71 -18.86
CA ARG A 47 -1.82 8.27 -19.27
C ARG A 47 -0.93 9.41 -19.79
N GLU A 48 -1.36 10.67 -19.68
CA GLU A 48 -0.49 11.82 -19.96
C GLU A 48 0.77 11.72 -19.09
N LYS A 49 1.95 11.89 -19.70
CA LYS A 49 3.24 11.68 -19.05
C LYS A 49 3.40 12.58 -17.83
N GLU A 50 2.91 13.81 -17.94
CA GLU A 50 2.93 14.84 -16.91
C GLU A 50 2.08 14.41 -15.70
N GLU A 51 0.94 13.77 -15.91
CA GLU A 51 0.09 13.26 -14.83
C GLU A 51 0.69 12.00 -14.19
N VAL A 52 1.16 11.05 -15.00
CA VAL A 52 1.73 9.77 -14.51
C VAL A 52 3.03 9.99 -13.72
N ASN A 53 3.83 11.00 -14.08
CA ASN A 53 5.09 11.27 -13.39
C ASN A 53 4.90 11.89 -12.00
N LEU A 54 3.77 12.57 -11.74
CA LEU A 54 3.52 13.27 -10.47
C LEU A 54 3.46 12.32 -9.26
N PRO A 55 2.69 11.22 -9.27
CA PRO A 55 2.71 10.24 -8.18
C PRO A 55 4.08 9.60 -7.98
N TRP A 56 4.88 9.44 -9.04
CA TRP A 56 6.23 8.89 -8.90
C TRP A 56 7.16 9.85 -8.15
N ILE A 57 7.34 11.08 -8.64
CA ILE A 57 8.31 12.01 -8.03
C ILE A 57 7.94 12.34 -6.59
N ASN A 58 6.64 12.38 -6.28
CA ASN A 58 6.12 12.62 -4.93
C ASN A 58 5.94 11.33 -4.13
N ALA A 59 6.31 10.15 -4.67
CA ALA A 59 6.16 8.90 -3.95
C ALA A 59 7.01 8.93 -2.69
N LEU A 60 6.40 8.56 -1.57
CA LEU A 60 7.16 8.38 -0.34
C LEU A 60 8.06 7.17 -0.45
N VAL A 61 9.28 7.32 0.02
CA VAL A 61 10.28 6.25 -0.01
C VAL A 61 10.76 5.94 1.39
N ARG A 62 10.79 4.64 1.72
CA ARG A 62 11.41 4.12 2.93
C ARG A 62 12.42 3.05 2.53
N ILE A 63 13.68 3.22 2.92
CA ILE A 63 14.75 2.28 2.60
C ILE A 63 15.46 1.87 3.90
N PRO A 64 15.61 0.57 4.18
CA PRO A 64 16.37 0.11 5.34
C PRO A 64 17.85 0.54 5.27
N LEU A 65 18.40 1.03 6.38
CA LEU A 65 19.81 1.40 6.50
C LEU A 65 20.61 0.33 7.27
N GLY A 66 21.92 0.28 7.06
CA GLY A 66 22.80 -0.74 7.66
C GLY A 66 22.90 -0.67 9.20
N ASN A 67 22.56 0.47 9.80
CA ASN A 67 22.55 0.69 11.25
C ASN A 67 21.21 0.32 11.92
N GLY A 68 20.25 -0.25 11.18
CA GLY A 68 18.91 -0.57 11.67
C GLY A 68 17.92 0.59 11.65
N GLU A 69 18.33 1.78 11.20
CA GLU A 69 17.42 2.89 10.90
C GLU A 69 16.77 2.73 9.52
N ILE A 70 15.89 3.66 9.18
CA ILE A 70 15.30 3.74 7.84
C ILE A 70 15.47 5.15 7.27
N TYR A 71 15.88 5.23 6.02
CA TYR A 71 15.77 6.45 5.23
C TYR A 71 14.29 6.80 5.06
N ARG A 72 13.98 8.09 5.17
CA ARG A 72 12.63 8.64 4.97
C ARG A 72 12.72 9.85 4.07
N GLY A 73 12.08 9.78 2.92
CA GLY A 73 11.98 10.90 1.99
C GLY A 73 10.91 10.64 0.94
N THR A 74 11.06 11.33 -0.18
CA THR A 74 10.34 11.11 -1.43
C THR A 74 11.29 10.62 -2.53
N MET A 75 10.76 10.12 -3.64
CA MET A 75 11.59 9.79 -4.81
C MET A 75 12.33 11.03 -5.35
N ASN A 76 11.77 12.23 -5.22
CA ASN A 76 12.41 13.48 -5.65
C ASN A 76 13.56 13.92 -4.72
N ASP A 77 13.63 13.40 -3.50
CA ASP A 77 14.74 13.66 -2.58
C ASP A 77 15.96 12.81 -2.89
N LEU A 78 15.78 11.69 -3.61
CA LEU A 78 16.88 10.83 -4.02
C LEU A 78 17.72 11.50 -5.11
N ARG A 79 19.04 11.53 -4.91
CA ARG A 79 20.02 12.15 -5.81
C ARG A 79 20.86 11.13 -6.57
N GLY A 80 20.74 9.84 -6.26
CA GLY A 80 21.47 8.75 -6.89
C GLY A 80 22.91 8.60 -6.37
N ASN A 81 23.28 9.36 -5.36
CA ASN A 81 24.56 9.24 -4.64
C ASN A 81 24.39 8.65 -3.24
N GLU A 82 23.18 8.18 -2.91
CA GLU A 82 22.94 7.43 -1.69
C GLU A 82 23.71 6.10 -1.76
N ASP A 83 24.43 5.75 -0.69
CA ASP A 83 25.17 4.48 -0.59
C ASP A 83 24.24 3.32 -0.23
N PHE A 84 23.16 3.17 -0.99
CA PHE A 84 22.25 2.04 -0.85
C PHE A 84 22.86 0.81 -1.50
N PRO A 85 22.85 -0.35 -0.83
CA PRO A 85 23.36 -1.57 -1.44
C PRO A 85 22.58 -1.94 -2.71
N LYS A 86 23.31 -2.13 -3.81
CA LYS A 86 22.74 -2.47 -5.11
C LYS A 86 22.01 -3.82 -5.11
N GLY A 87 20.86 -3.88 -5.77
CA GLY A 87 20.06 -5.08 -6.00
C GLY A 87 19.57 -5.78 -4.73
N LYS A 88 19.56 -5.09 -3.59
CA LYS A 88 19.42 -5.74 -2.28
C LYS A 88 17.97 -5.82 -1.80
N PHE A 89 17.17 -4.80 -2.10
CA PHE A 89 15.91 -4.64 -1.38
C PHE A 89 14.75 -5.27 -2.12
N LYS A 90 14.10 -6.23 -1.48
CA LYS A 90 12.72 -6.59 -1.80
C LYS A 90 11.86 -5.34 -1.65
N THR A 91 11.06 -5.01 -2.66
CA THR A 91 10.39 -3.71 -2.71
C THR A 91 8.88 -3.86 -2.67
N ILE A 92 8.24 -3.12 -1.77
CA ILE A 92 6.78 -2.99 -1.67
C ILE A 92 6.34 -1.71 -2.37
N ILE A 93 5.42 -1.85 -3.31
CA ILE A 93 4.63 -0.74 -3.84
C ILE A 93 3.37 -0.63 -2.99
N TYR A 94 3.24 0.45 -2.21
CA TYR A 94 2.13 0.64 -1.29
C TYR A 94 1.09 1.63 -1.84
N MET A 95 -0.11 1.14 -2.11
CA MET A 95 -1.24 1.94 -2.59
C MET A 95 -2.13 2.39 -1.43
N HIS A 96 -2.25 3.70 -1.24
CA HIS A 96 -3.04 4.30 -0.16
C HIS A 96 -4.56 4.10 -0.32
N GLY A 97 -5.38 4.39 0.68
CA GLY A 97 -6.85 4.35 0.56
C GLY A 97 -7.43 5.50 -0.27
N CYS A 98 -8.75 5.58 -0.40
CA CYS A 98 -9.40 6.67 -1.14
C CYS A 98 -9.17 8.06 -0.51
N ALA A 99 -8.81 8.10 0.77
CA ALA A 99 -8.48 9.33 1.50
C ALA A 99 -7.12 9.95 1.15
N GLY A 100 -6.28 9.27 0.37
CA GLY A 100 -4.90 9.73 0.17
C GLY A 100 -3.92 9.21 1.24
N HIS A 101 -2.79 9.89 1.38
CA HIS A 101 -1.82 9.62 2.45
C HIS A 101 -2.26 10.23 3.77
N TRP A 102 -2.03 9.49 4.85
CA TRP A 102 -2.41 9.87 6.21
C TRP A 102 -1.45 9.24 7.21
N PRO A 103 -1.51 9.57 8.52
CA PRO A 103 -0.59 9.01 9.52
C PRO A 103 -0.53 7.47 9.54
N GLY A 104 -1.62 6.79 9.20
CA GLY A 104 -1.66 5.33 9.09
C GLY A 104 -0.94 4.77 7.86
N THR A 105 -0.84 5.52 6.77
CA THR A 105 0.03 5.15 5.63
C THR A 105 1.48 5.17 6.07
N ALA A 106 1.90 6.26 6.72
CA ALA A 106 3.25 6.43 7.25
C ALA A 106 3.68 5.28 8.18
N LYS A 107 2.80 4.90 9.11
CA LYS A 107 3.03 3.79 10.02
C LYS A 107 3.20 2.45 9.30
N ARG A 108 2.43 2.20 8.22
CA ARG A 108 2.53 0.97 7.42
C ARG A 108 3.83 0.90 6.63
N ILE A 109 4.21 1.98 5.94
CA ILE A 109 5.46 2.00 5.17
C ILE A 109 6.70 1.93 6.07
N ASP A 110 6.68 2.59 7.24
CA ASP A 110 7.74 2.46 8.23
C ASP A 110 7.82 1.02 8.79
N PHE A 111 6.67 0.38 9.02
CA PHE A 111 6.61 -1.00 9.48
C PHE A 111 7.30 -1.96 8.50
N TYR A 112 6.99 -1.87 7.21
CA TYR A 112 7.64 -2.71 6.21
C TYR A 112 9.14 -2.44 6.09
N ALA A 113 9.55 -1.16 6.11
CA ALA A 113 10.97 -0.79 6.04
C ALA A 113 11.78 -1.25 7.24
N LYS A 114 11.23 -1.14 8.46
CA LYS A 114 11.84 -1.71 9.66
C LYS A 114 11.98 -3.24 9.62
N ASN A 115 11.29 -3.90 8.69
CA ASN A 115 11.35 -5.34 8.48
C ASN A 115 12.09 -5.73 7.19
N GLY A 116 12.92 -4.84 6.64
CA GLY A 116 13.89 -5.15 5.59
C GLY A 116 13.38 -4.97 4.15
N TYR A 117 12.20 -4.40 3.96
CA TYR A 117 11.67 -4.09 2.62
C TYR A 117 11.96 -2.63 2.26
N ALA A 118 12.37 -2.34 1.03
CA ALA A 118 12.18 -0.98 0.53
C ALA A 118 10.69 -0.75 0.26
N VAL A 119 10.21 0.47 0.45
CA VAL A 119 8.80 0.81 0.23
C VAL A 119 8.70 2.07 -0.60
N ILE A 120 7.95 2.00 -1.69
CA ILE A 120 7.61 3.14 -2.55
C ILE A 120 6.09 3.30 -2.51
N ALA A 121 5.61 4.44 -2.02
CA ALA A 121 4.19 4.70 -1.82
C ALA A 121 3.74 5.91 -2.65
N PRO A 122 3.35 5.72 -3.92
CA PRO A 122 2.96 6.81 -4.81
C PRO A 122 1.63 7.45 -4.35
N PRO A 123 1.58 8.77 -4.09
CA PRO A 123 0.33 9.50 -3.92
C PRO A 123 -0.39 9.68 -5.26
N SER A 124 -1.44 8.90 -5.54
CA SER A 124 -2.29 9.16 -6.72
C SER A 124 -2.89 10.56 -6.68
N MET A 125 -3.10 11.13 -5.49
CA MET A 125 -3.58 12.51 -5.29
C MET A 125 -2.57 13.59 -5.70
N ALA A 126 -1.31 13.25 -6.00
CA ALA A 126 -0.36 14.21 -6.56
C ALA A 126 -0.70 14.61 -8.00
N ARG A 127 -1.56 13.84 -8.70
CA ARG A 127 -2.07 14.18 -10.03
C ARG A 127 -2.83 15.52 -9.98
N LYS A 128 -2.67 16.32 -11.03
CA LYS A 128 -3.45 17.56 -11.16
C LYS A 128 -4.89 17.21 -11.53
N LYS A 129 -5.06 16.24 -12.44
CA LYS A 129 -6.35 15.70 -12.88
C LYS A 129 -6.73 14.48 -12.05
N TYR A 130 -7.53 14.69 -11.01
CA TYR A 130 -7.97 13.64 -10.10
C TYR A 130 -9.32 14.02 -9.49
N ALA A 131 -10.35 13.20 -9.74
CA ALA A 131 -11.66 13.36 -9.13
C ALA A 131 -11.73 12.69 -7.76
N GLN A 132 -12.70 13.11 -6.95
CA GLN A 132 -12.93 12.50 -5.64
C GLN A 132 -13.51 11.09 -5.81
N SER A 133 -12.89 10.09 -5.17
CA SER A 133 -13.37 8.70 -5.24
C SER A 133 -14.22 8.29 -4.04
N CYS A 134 -14.09 8.98 -2.91
CA CYS A 134 -14.88 8.71 -1.71
C CYS A 134 -15.12 9.97 -0.87
N ASP A 135 -16.20 9.91 -0.11
CA ASP A 135 -16.42 10.74 1.07
C ASP A 135 -15.93 9.93 2.27
N THR A 136 -15.13 10.51 3.16
CA THR A 136 -14.63 9.83 4.38
C THR A 136 -15.38 10.26 5.63
N SER A 137 -16.23 11.29 5.56
CA SER A 137 -17.11 11.71 6.65
C SER A 137 -18.25 10.71 6.87
N ILE A 138 -18.62 10.00 5.79
CA ILE A 138 -19.53 8.86 5.77
C ILE A 138 -18.81 7.72 5.02
N PRO A 139 -18.96 6.42 5.38
CA PRO A 139 -18.28 5.31 4.69
C PRO A 139 -18.78 5.08 3.25
N ARG A 140 -18.50 6.01 2.32
CA ARG A 140 -19.06 6.03 0.96
C ARG A 140 -17.96 6.16 -0.09
N GLY A 141 -17.71 5.08 -0.82
CA GLY A 141 -16.84 5.07 -1.99
C GLY A 141 -17.60 5.18 -3.32
N GLY A 142 -16.85 5.10 -4.42
CA GLY A 142 -17.39 5.01 -5.77
C GLY A 142 -17.97 6.32 -6.31
N LEU A 143 -17.55 7.48 -5.80
CA LEU A 143 -18.02 8.80 -6.27
C LEU A 143 -17.55 9.10 -7.71
N TYR A 144 -16.38 8.59 -8.10
CA TYR A 144 -15.90 8.58 -9.48
C TYR A 144 -15.12 7.29 -9.76
N ARG A 145 -15.77 6.29 -10.35
CA ARG A 145 -15.23 4.92 -10.49
C ARG A 145 -13.94 4.85 -11.31
N SER A 146 -13.79 5.70 -12.32
CA SER A 146 -12.61 5.70 -13.19
C SER A 146 -11.32 6.13 -12.48
N VAL A 147 -11.39 6.60 -11.22
CA VAL A 147 -10.21 6.71 -10.35
C VAL A 147 -9.48 5.37 -10.25
N LEU A 148 -10.18 4.23 -10.21
CA LEU A 148 -9.51 2.93 -10.14
C LEU A 148 -8.53 2.71 -11.30
N LYS A 149 -8.90 3.11 -12.52
CA LYS A 149 -8.03 3.04 -13.70
C LYS A 149 -6.79 3.93 -13.54
N ILE A 150 -6.96 5.13 -13.00
CA ILE A 150 -5.85 6.04 -12.67
C ILE A 150 -4.88 5.37 -11.68
N ARG A 151 -5.42 4.78 -10.61
CA ARG A 151 -4.62 4.14 -9.56
C ARG A 151 -3.86 2.91 -10.07
N GLN A 152 -4.47 2.11 -10.95
CA GLN A 152 -3.80 1.00 -11.61
C GLN A 152 -2.67 1.46 -12.54
N ILE A 153 -2.84 2.60 -13.23
CA ILE A 153 -1.77 3.24 -14.03
C ILE A 153 -0.62 3.70 -13.13
N ASP A 154 -0.92 4.30 -11.98
CA ASP A 154 0.09 4.72 -11.01
C ASP A 154 0.87 3.53 -10.44
N ALA A 155 0.17 2.44 -10.12
CA ALA A 155 0.79 1.20 -9.67
C ALA A 155 1.71 0.62 -10.76
N GLU A 156 1.22 0.49 -12.00
CA GLU A 156 2.00 0.00 -13.16
C GLU A 156 3.28 0.81 -13.37
N ASN A 157 3.17 2.14 -13.43
CA ASN A 157 4.32 3.02 -13.59
C ASN A 157 5.32 2.88 -12.44
N THR A 158 4.84 2.78 -11.21
CA THR A 158 5.72 2.63 -10.04
C THR A 158 6.40 1.25 -10.02
N ILE A 159 5.70 0.18 -10.39
CA ILE A 159 6.26 -1.18 -10.50
C ILE A 159 7.40 -1.20 -11.52
N LEU A 160 7.14 -0.67 -12.73
CA LEU A 160 8.13 -0.66 -13.81
C LEU A 160 9.36 0.14 -13.42
N ARG A 161 9.18 1.36 -12.91
CA ARG A 161 10.30 2.22 -12.50
C ARG A 161 11.05 1.67 -11.29
N ALA A 162 10.37 1.02 -10.35
CA ALA A 162 11.02 0.39 -9.20
C ALA A 162 12.00 -0.70 -9.63
N LYS A 163 11.67 -1.48 -10.68
CA LYS A 163 12.54 -2.52 -11.25
C LYS A 163 13.79 -1.97 -11.94
N GLU A 164 13.80 -0.68 -12.28
CA GLU A 164 14.94 0.01 -12.91
C GLU A 164 15.89 0.65 -11.87
N LEU A 165 15.47 0.74 -10.60
CA LEU A 165 16.30 1.30 -9.53
C LEU A 165 17.42 0.34 -9.16
N ASP A 166 18.63 0.85 -9.03
CA ASP A 166 19.84 0.04 -8.82
C ASP A 166 19.87 -0.66 -7.46
N TRP A 167 19.16 -0.15 -6.45
CA TRP A 167 19.04 -0.73 -5.10
C TRP A 167 17.89 -1.74 -4.95
N THR A 168 16.97 -1.80 -5.92
CA THR A 168 15.83 -2.74 -5.87
C THR A 168 16.24 -4.12 -6.38
N ASP A 169 15.81 -5.17 -5.66
CA ASP A 169 15.74 -6.52 -6.22
C ASP A 169 14.53 -6.58 -7.18
N ASN A 170 14.80 -6.40 -8.48
CA ASN A 170 13.77 -6.33 -9.51
C ASN A 170 12.97 -7.64 -9.70
N ARG A 171 13.41 -8.74 -9.07
CA ARG A 171 12.72 -10.04 -9.05
C ARG A 171 11.82 -10.21 -7.83
N ASN A 172 11.79 -9.26 -6.90
CA ASN A 172 11.01 -9.32 -5.66
C ASN A 172 10.26 -8.00 -5.42
N ILE A 173 9.26 -7.73 -6.26
CA ILE A 173 8.33 -6.58 -6.16
C ILE A 173 6.97 -7.06 -5.66
N PHE A 174 6.42 -6.39 -4.65
CA PHE A 174 5.13 -6.73 -4.04
C PHE A 174 4.16 -5.57 -4.17
N LEU A 175 2.87 -5.87 -4.42
CA LEU A 175 1.83 -4.85 -4.46
C LEU A 175 0.96 -4.95 -3.21
N VAL A 176 0.98 -3.90 -2.40
CA VAL A 176 0.25 -3.83 -1.14
C VAL A 176 -0.71 -2.67 -1.19
N GLY A 177 -1.93 -2.82 -0.66
CA GLY A 177 -2.84 -1.68 -0.59
C GLY A 177 -3.93 -1.82 0.47
N LEU A 178 -4.41 -0.66 0.92
CA LEU A 178 -5.51 -0.51 1.88
C LEU A 178 -6.73 0.09 1.19
N SER A 179 -7.94 -0.39 1.49
CA SER A 179 -9.20 0.21 1.02
C SER A 179 -9.23 0.25 -0.52
N GLU A 180 -9.46 1.40 -1.15
CA GLU A 180 -9.33 1.58 -2.60
C GLU A 180 -7.93 1.20 -3.15
N GLY A 181 -6.88 1.35 -2.35
CA GLY A 181 -5.56 0.79 -2.66
C GLY A 181 -5.55 -0.73 -2.63
N GLY A 182 -6.33 -1.36 -1.76
CA GLY A 182 -6.58 -2.80 -1.74
C GLY A 182 -7.37 -3.26 -2.96
N ILE A 183 -8.36 -2.49 -3.41
CA ILE A 183 -9.06 -2.71 -4.69
C ILE A 183 -8.07 -2.64 -5.85
N THR A 184 -7.21 -1.62 -5.86
CA THR A 184 -6.14 -1.47 -6.85
C THR A 184 -5.21 -2.68 -6.83
N ALA A 185 -4.78 -3.12 -5.64
CA ALA A 185 -3.91 -4.29 -5.49
C ALA A 185 -4.59 -5.60 -5.90
N ALA A 186 -5.89 -5.74 -5.69
CA ALA A 186 -6.65 -6.93 -6.08
C ALA A 186 -6.88 -6.99 -7.59
N THR A 187 -7.27 -5.86 -8.20
CA THR A 187 -7.75 -5.80 -9.59
C THR A 187 -6.68 -5.37 -10.59
N TYR A 188 -5.50 -4.93 -10.14
CA TYR A 188 -4.41 -4.58 -11.04
C TYR A 188 -4.04 -5.77 -11.94
N TYR A 189 -4.21 -5.58 -13.25
CA TYR A 189 -3.90 -6.56 -14.27
C TYR A 189 -2.60 -6.18 -14.99
N PRO A 190 -1.49 -6.90 -14.78
CA PRO A 190 -0.24 -6.62 -15.49
C PRO A 190 -0.39 -6.92 -16.99
N LYS A 191 0.18 -6.06 -17.84
CA LYS A 191 0.14 -6.25 -19.30
C LYS A 191 0.98 -7.44 -19.76
N ASN A 192 2.05 -7.72 -19.03
CA ASN A 192 3.03 -8.76 -19.32
C ASN A 192 3.77 -9.15 -18.02
N VAL A 193 4.68 -10.13 -18.12
CA VAL A 193 5.47 -10.58 -16.97
C VAL A 193 6.37 -9.48 -16.40
N ASP A 194 6.85 -8.54 -17.22
CA ASP A 194 7.71 -7.44 -16.78
C ASP A 194 6.96 -6.44 -15.90
N SER A 195 5.65 -6.29 -16.10
CA SER A 195 4.77 -5.49 -15.24
C SER A 195 4.16 -6.29 -14.09
N SER A 196 4.44 -7.59 -13.99
CA SER A 196 3.92 -8.44 -12.91
C SER A 196 4.61 -8.19 -11.55
N VAL A 197 3.95 -8.67 -10.48
CA VAL A 197 4.43 -8.62 -9.10
C VAL A 197 4.54 -10.03 -8.51
N ASN A 198 5.37 -10.18 -7.50
CA ASN A 198 5.66 -11.45 -6.85
C ASN A 198 4.63 -11.87 -5.82
N GLY A 199 3.80 -10.94 -5.35
CA GLY A 199 2.71 -11.22 -4.43
C GLY A 199 1.92 -9.97 -4.09
N ARG A 200 0.73 -10.18 -3.54
CA ARG A 200 -0.22 -9.11 -3.23
C ARG A 200 -0.66 -9.18 -1.77
N VAL A 201 -0.76 -8.02 -1.12
CA VAL A 201 -1.43 -7.89 0.18
C VAL A 201 -2.58 -6.90 0.04
N ILE A 202 -3.79 -7.39 0.31
CA ILE A 202 -5.05 -6.65 0.17
C ILE A 202 -5.60 -6.42 1.57
N GLU A 203 -5.55 -5.19 2.06
CA GLU A 203 -6.10 -4.80 3.37
C GLU A 203 -7.41 -4.02 3.18
N GLY A 204 -8.45 -4.35 3.95
CA GLY A 204 -9.69 -3.57 3.96
C GLY A 204 -10.40 -3.59 2.59
N TRP A 205 -10.47 -4.77 1.96
CA TRP A 205 -11.29 -5.01 0.78
C TRP A 205 -11.74 -6.47 0.71
N THR A 206 -13.01 -6.71 0.38
CA THR A 206 -13.63 -8.06 0.35
C THR A 206 -13.52 -8.74 -1.01
N CYS A 207 -13.04 -8.05 -2.05
CA CYS A 207 -13.13 -8.44 -3.46
C CYS A 207 -14.57 -8.55 -4.00
N ASN A 208 -15.59 -8.16 -3.22
CA ASN A 208 -16.98 -8.14 -3.65
C ASN A 208 -17.40 -6.72 -4.00
N ALA A 209 -18.01 -6.53 -5.17
CA ALA A 209 -18.51 -5.25 -5.62
C ALA A 209 -19.74 -5.42 -6.51
N GLY A 210 -20.57 -4.38 -6.54
CA GLY A 210 -21.66 -4.24 -7.53
C GLY A 210 -21.18 -3.77 -8.91
N TRP A 211 -19.88 -3.50 -9.06
CA TRP A 211 -19.27 -3.08 -10.32
C TRP A 211 -18.16 -4.06 -10.71
N GLU A 212 -18.22 -4.55 -11.95
CA GLU A 212 -17.31 -5.57 -12.44
C GLU A 212 -15.84 -5.15 -12.36
N GLU A 213 -15.54 -3.87 -12.61
CA GLU A 213 -14.15 -3.39 -12.56
C GLU A 213 -13.54 -3.33 -11.15
N TYR A 214 -14.36 -3.44 -10.10
CA TYR A 214 -13.92 -3.48 -8.69
C TYR A 214 -13.87 -4.92 -8.14
N LYS A 215 -14.61 -5.83 -8.78
CA LYS A 215 -14.87 -7.18 -8.28
C LYS A 215 -13.70 -8.12 -8.56
N GLY A 216 -13.47 -9.02 -7.62
CA GLY A 216 -12.58 -10.16 -7.79
C GLY A 216 -11.11 -9.87 -7.57
N LEU A 217 -10.30 -10.76 -8.13
CA LEU A 217 -8.86 -10.82 -7.93
C LEU A 217 -8.18 -11.18 -9.25
N ASN A 218 -7.26 -10.34 -9.71
CA ASN A 218 -6.52 -10.52 -10.95
C ASN A 218 -5.10 -11.01 -10.65
N THR A 219 -4.90 -12.32 -10.75
CA THR A 219 -3.59 -12.97 -10.55
C THR A 219 -3.21 -13.86 -11.75
N PRO A 220 -3.00 -13.27 -12.95
CA PRO A 220 -2.80 -14.02 -14.19
C PRO A 220 -1.50 -14.84 -14.20
N TYR A 221 -0.54 -14.52 -13.33
CA TYR A 221 0.74 -15.23 -13.23
C TYR A 221 0.82 -16.12 -11.99
N ASN A 222 -0.34 -16.48 -11.43
CA ASN A 222 -0.46 -17.29 -10.24
C ASN A 222 0.33 -16.70 -9.05
N GLU A 223 0.40 -15.37 -8.92
CA GLU A 223 1.05 -14.75 -7.78
C GLU A 223 0.25 -14.96 -6.48
N PRO A 224 0.93 -15.22 -5.36
CA PRO A 224 0.29 -15.46 -4.07
C PRO A 224 -0.36 -14.20 -3.49
N VAL A 225 -1.47 -14.38 -2.78
CA VAL A 225 -2.28 -13.28 -2.24
C VAL A 225 -2.62 -13.48 -0.78
N LEU A 226 -2.35 -12.47 0.03
CA LEU A 226 -2.90 -12.32 1.38
C LEU A 226 -4.01 -11.27 1.33
N SER A 227 -5.22 -11.65 1.72
CA SER A 227 -6.32 -10.69 1.95
C SER A 227 -6.65 -10.63 3.44
N LEU A 228 -6.87 -9.41 3.94
CA LEU A 228 -7.11 -9.09 5.34
C LEU A 228 -8.36 -8.20 5.39
N VAL A 229 -9.45 -8.69 5.98
CA VAL A 229 -10.68 -7.91 6.13
C VAL A 229 -11.33 -8.17 7.48
N ALA A 230 -11.95 -7.14 8.06
CA ALA A 230 -12.74 -7.28 9.27
C ALA A 230 -14.17 -7.69 8.91
N LYS A 231 -14.76 -8.62 9.65
CA LYS A 231 -16.13 -9.08 9.37
C LYS A 231 -17.16 -7.95 9.40
N TYR A 232 -16.96 -6.99 10.30
CA TYR A 232 -17.85 -5.86 10.53
C TYR A 232 -17.25 -4.54 10.05
N ASP A 233 -16.38 -4.57 9.02
CA ASP A 233 -15.82 -3.36 8.41
C ASP A 233 -16.96 -2.42 7.97
N PRO A 234 -17.05 -1.18 8.51
CA PRO A 234 -18.16 -0.28 8.25
C PRO A 234 -18.32 0.12 6.79
N TRP A 235 -17.28 -0.01 5.96
CA TRP A 235 -17.34 0.30 4.53
C TRP A 235 -18.02 -0.79 3.69
N PHE A 236 -18.12 -2.02 4.21
CA PHE A 236 -18.53 -3.19 3.43
C PHE A 236 -19.74 -3.93 4.03
N GLN A 237 -20.69 -3.16 4.57
CA GLN A 237 -21.90 -3.71 5.18
C GLN A 237 -23.08 -3.87 4.19
N ALA A 238 -23.00 -3.27 3.00
CA ALA A 238 -23.98 -3.54 1.94
C ALA A 238 -23.80 -4.97 1.42
N GLU A 239 -24.91 -5.66 1.10
CA GLU A 239 -24.87 -7.09 0.79
C GLU A 239 -23.93 -7.45 -0.37
N TYR A 240 -23.92 -6.63 -1.42
CA TYR A 240 -23.03 -6.79 -2.58
C TYR A 240 -21.55 -6.47 -2.31
N LEU A 241 -21.22 -5.94 -1.13
CA LEU A 241 -19.84 -5.68 -0.67
C LEU A 241 -19.36 -6.69 0.36
N LYS A 242 -20.26 -7.50 0.96
CA LYS A 242 -19.89 -8.49 1.98
C LYS A 242 -19.13 -9.67 1.37
N GLY A 243 -18.43 -10.40 2.24
CA GLY A 243 -17.68 -11.61 1.89
C GLY A 243 -16.18 -11.43 2.09
N HIS A 244 -15.40 -12.17 1.32
CA HIS A 244 -13.94 -12.18 1.40
C HIS A 244 -13.31 -12.58 0.07
N CYS A 245 -12.04 -12.23 -0.13
CA CYS A 245 -11.37 -12.50 -1.41
C CYS A 245 -11.11 -13.99 -1.68
N GLY A 246 -11.18 -14.86 -0.66
CA GLY A 246 -10.93 -16.29 -0.79
C GLY A 246 -11.70 -16.99 -1.91
N GLN A 247 -12.94 -16.58 -2.19
CA GLN A 247 -13.74 -17.16 -3.29
C GLN A 247 -13.21 -16.84 -4.70
N PHE A 248 -12.32 -15.84 -4.82
CA PHE A 248 -11.69 -15.42 -6.08
C PHE A 248 -10.23 -15.90 -6.20
N MET A 249 -9.69 -16.56 -5.16
CA MET A 249 -8.30 -17.02 -5.16
C MET A 249 -8.14 -18.25 -6.05
N ASN A 250 -7.05 -18.28 -6.81
CA ASN A 250 -6.61 -19.47 -7.54
C ASN A 250 -5.98 -20.51 -6.59
N SER A 251 -5.46 -21.60 -7.17
CA SER A 251 -4.87 -22.72 -6.43
C SER A 251 -3.44 -22.48 -5.91
N ASN A 252 -2.93 -21.23 -5.90
CA ASN A 252 -1.62 -20.97 -5.31
C ASN A 252 -1.61 -21.36 -3.81
N PRO A 253 -0.69 -22.25 -3.36
CA PRO A 253 -0.69 -22.78 -2.00
C PRO A 253 -0.32 -21.76 -0.91
N LEU A 254 0.19 -20.59 -1.29
CA LEU A 254 0.49 -19.49 -0.37
C LEU A 254 -0.68 -18.51 -0.22
N ASN A 255 -1.76 -18.67 -1.00
CA ASN A 255 -2.95 -17.84 -0.86
C ASN A 255 -3.55 -17.96 0.54
N LYS A 256 -3.95 -16.82 1.11
CA LYS A 256 -4.59 -16.76 2.42
C LYS A 256 -5.62 -15.64 2.46
N SER A 257 -6.87 -15.98 2.75
CA SER A 257 -7.93 -15.02 3.06
C SER A 257 -8.22 -15.04 4.55
N LEU A 258 -7.89 -13.96 5.25
CA LEU A 258 -8.10 -13.80 6.68
C LEU A 258 -9.27 -12.86 6.93
N ILE A 259 -10.26 -13.36 7.65
CA ILE A 259 -11.42 -12.62 8.12
C ILE A 259 -11.25 -12.46 9.63
N VAL A 260 -11.20 -11.22 10.11
CA VAL A 260 -11.16 -10.95 11.55
C VAL A 260 -12.58 -10.92 12.10
N ASP A 261 -12.91 -11.92 12.92
CA ASP A 261 -14.18 -12.11 13.61
C ASP A 261 -13.93 -12.55 15.06
N ASP A 262 -13.18 -11.73 15.80
CA ASP A 262 -12.75 -12.02 17.17
C ASP A 262 -13.62 -11.33 18.24
N GLY A 263 -14.68 -10.65 17.82
CA GLY A 263 -15.55 -9.86 18.70
C GLY A 263 -14.93 -8.57 19.25
N THR A 264 -13.67 -8.26 18.89
CA THR A 264 -12.96 -7.06 19.37
C THR A 264 -13.19 -5.86 18.45
N GLN A 265 -12.58 -4.71 18.77
CA GLN A 265 -12.57 -3.56 17.87
C GLN A 265 -11.88 -3.85 16.53
N LEU A 266 -10.95 -4.82 16.49
CA LEU A 266 -10.28 -5.21 15.26
C LEU A 266 -11.27 -5.78 14.23
N SER A 267 -12.26 -6.58 14.69
CA SER A 267 -13.34 -7.10 13.83
C SER A 267 -14.27 -6.04 13.23
N LYS A 268 -14.17 -4.78 13.68
CA LYS A 268 -14.97 -3.62 13.22
C LYS A 268 -14.12 -2.56 12.50
N GLY A 269 -12.82 -2.79 12.35
CA GLY A 269 -11.90 -1.82 11.78
C GLY A 269 -11.85 -1.87 10.25
N HIS A 270 -11.66 -0.70 9.62
CA HIS A 270 -11.38 -0.64 8.18
C HIS A 270 -9.90 -0.93 7.84
N GLY A 271 -8.99 -0.65 8.79
CA GLY A 271 -7.57 -0.97 8.69
C GLY A 271 -7.15 -1.84 9.86
N LEU A 272 -6.42 -2.92 9.57
CA LEU A 272 -6.05 -3.98 10.51
C LEU A 272 -4.58 -3.93 10.91
N MET A 273 -3.73 -3.26 10.13
CA MET A 273 -2.27 -3.20 10.33
C MET A 273 -1.83 -2.36 11.55
N HIS A 274 -2.73 -2.02 12.46
CA HIS A 274 -2.35 -1.51 13.78
C HIS A 274 -2.07 -2.65 14.77
N ASP A 275 -2.73 -3.80 14.58
CA ASP A 275 -2.58 -5.01 15.38
C ASP A 275 -1.24 -5.74 15.13
N SER A 276 -0.65 -6.31 16.19
CA SER A 276 0.65 -6.99 16.12
C SER A 276 0.59 -8.36 15.45
N GLU A 277 -0.50 -9.10 15.63
CA GLU A 277 -0.65 -10.43 15.03
C GLU A 277 -0.91 -10.30 13.52
N ILE A 278 -1.74 -9.34 13.10
CA ILE A 278 -1.95 -9.03 11.69
C ILE A 278 -0.63 -8.61 11.01
N LYS A 279 0.19 -7.79 11.67
CA LYS A 279 1.54 -7.46 11.20
C LYS A 279 2.41 -8.70 11.03
N LYS A 280 2.42 -9.58 12.03
CA LYS A 280 3.20 -10.84 12.01
C LYS A 280 2.77 -11.74 10.85
N ILE A 281 1.47 -12.01 10.71
CA ILE A 281 0.90 -12.79 9.60
C ILE A 281 1.32 -12.21 8.25
N THR A 282 1.28 -10.88 8.12
CA THR A 282 1.65 -10.18 6.89
C THR A 282 3.12 -10.37 6.55
N LEU A 283 4.02 -10.26 7.53
CA LEU A 283 5.46 -10.48 7.32
C LEU A 283 5.79 -11.92 7.02
N GLU A 284 5.15 -12.88 7.71
CA GLU A 284 5.33 -14.31 7.45
C GLU A 284 4.90 -14.65 6.01
N PHE A 285 3.78 -14.12 5.56
CA PHE A 285 3.34 -14.25 4.17
C PHE A 285 4.39 -13.70 3.19
N LEU A 286 4.82 -12.44 3.38
CA LEU A 286 5.80 -11.81 2.49
C LEU A 286 7.17 -12.52 2.49
N LYS A 287 7.59 -13.08 3.64
CA LYS A 287 8.86 -13.82 3.76
C LYS A 287 8.84 -15.17 3.05
N ARG A 288 7.67 -15.84 3.00
CA ARG A 288 7.49 -17.10 2.27
C ARG A 288 7.55 -16.93 0.76
N ILE A 289 7.48 -15.70 0.27
CA ILE A 289 7.62 -15.39 -1.14
C ILE A 289 9.09 -15.06 -1.42
N SER A 290 9.78 -16.01 -2.04
CA SER A 290 11.11 -15.82 -2.60
C SER A 290 11.14 -16.44 -3.99
N LYS A 291 11.53 -15.64 -4.99
CA LYS A 291 12.05 -16.15 -6.25
C LYS A 291 13.57 -16.00 -6.25
#